data_AF-G9FS18-F1
#
_entry.id   AF-G9FS18-F1
#
_cell.length_a   1.000
_cell.length_b   1.000
_cell.length_c   1.000
_cell.angle_alpha   90.00
_cell.angle_beta   90.00
_cell.angle_gamma   90.00
#
_symmetry.space_group_name_H-M   'P 1'
#
loop_
_entity.id
_entity.type
_entity.pdbx_description
1 polymer ?
#
loop_
_entity_poly.entity_id
_entity_poly.type
_entity_poly.pdbx_seq_one_letter_code
_entity_poly.pdbx_strand_id
1 'polypeptide(L)'
;MNGATAATPHAIAAVYISVSLVFGKSMINWADDRFGYYVMKQGPKPYKPVGLAYSKNYAKSWLKHLLSYIIGTGILHLIIFLINDKSRTEAMDNVIHVWTIVIIIDLIICISYFVWPPKNTESKL
;
A
#
# COMPACT_ATOMS: atom_id res chain seq x y z
N MET A 1 -28.35 20.73 -12.31
CA MET A 1 -26.93 20.46 -11.98
C MET A 1 -26.60 19.06 -12.46
N ASN A 2 -25.79 18.93 -13.51
CA ASN A 2 -25.47 17.63 -14.11
C ASN A 2 -24.60 16.84 -13.12
N GLY A 3 -25.20 15.90 -12.40
CA GLY A 3 -24.49 15.05 -11.43
C GLY A 3 -23.51 14.15 -12.17
N ALA A 4 -22.21 14.42 -12.06
CA ALA A 4 -21.18 13.57 -12.63
C ALA A 4 -21.29 12.15 -12.05
N THR A 5 -21.34 11.13 -12.89
CA THR A 5 -21.33 9.73 -12.46
C THR A 5 -19.97 9.40 -11.86
N ALA A 6 -19.94 8.82 -10.66
CA ALA A 6 -18.69 8.41 -10.02
C ALA A 6 -18.14 7.17 -10.73
N ALA A 7 -17.33 7.42 -11.76
CA ALA A 7 -16.68 6.38 -12.54
C ALA A 7 -15.40 5.85 -11.86
N THR A 8 -14.95 4.67 -12.30
CA THR A 8 -13.74 3.98 -11.82
C THR A 8 -12.49 4.86 -11.65
N PRO A 9 -12.17 5.83 -12.55
CA PRO A 9 -11.02 6.72 -12.35
C PRO A 9 -11.07 7.54 -11.05
N HIS A 10 -12.27 7.98 -10.63
CA HIS A 10 -12.44 8.72 -9.37
C HIS A 10 -12.17 7.82 -8.17
N ALA A 11 -12.58 6.55 -8.25
CA ALA A 11 -12.33 5.58 -7.20
C ALA A 11 -10.83 5.29 -7.07
N ILE A 12 -10.14 5.09 -8.19
CA ILE A 12 -8.69 4.88 -8.24
C ILE A 12 -7.93 6.11 -7.71
N ALA A 13 -8.42 7.33 -7.96
CA ALA A 13 -7.80 8.54 -7.43
C ALA A 13 -7.77 8.55 -5.89
N ALA A 14 -8.84 8.11 -5.22
CA ALA A 14 -8.86 8.01 -3.75
C ALA A 14 -7.83 6.99 -3.22
N VAL A 15 -7.67 5.86 -3.93
CA VAL A 15 -6.62 4.87 -3.63
C VAL A 15 -5.23 5.51 -3.78
N TYR A 16 -4.99 6.20 -4.89
CA TYR A 16 -3.71 6.85 -5.15
C TYR A 16 -3.35 7.90 -4.09
N ILE A 17 -4.31 8.76 -3.72
CA ILE A 17 -4.11 9.82 -2.73
C ILE A 17 -3.77 9.22 -1.36
N SER A 18 -4.55 8.24 -0.90
CA SER A 18 -4.33 7.61 0.40
C SER A 18 -2.99 6.86 0.47
N VAL A 19 -2.63 6.10 -0.57
CA VAL A 19 -1.33 5.43 -0.65
C VAL A 19 -0.19 6.44 -0.66
N SER A 20 -0.28 7.49 -1.48
CA SER A 20 0.74 8.53 -1.56
C SER A 20 0.94 9.25 -0.22
N LEU A 21 -0.16 9.55 0.49
CA LEU A 21 -0.14 10.21 1.79
C LEU A 21 0.59 9.36 2.84
N VAL A 22 0.28 8.07 2.94
CA VAL A 22 0.82 7.20 3.98
C VAL A 22 2.24 6.73 3.67
N PHE A 23 2.53 6.40 2.40
CA PHE A 23 3.84 5.87 2.01
C PHE A 23 4.85 6.94 1.63
N GLY A 24 4.41 8.19 1.37
CA GLY A 24 5.22 9.25 0.76
C GLY A 24 6.60 9.42 1.39
N LYS A 25 6.66 9.65 2.71
CA LYS A 25 7.95 9.86 3.39
C LYS A 25 8.88 8.65 3.31
N SER A 26 8.34 7.43 3.45
CA SER A 26 9.15 6.22 3.30
C SER A 26 9.62 5.99 1.87
N MET A 27 8.80 6.31 0.87
CA MET A 27 9.15 6.15 -0.53
C MET A 27 10.27 7.13 -0.92
N ILE A 28 10.22 8.37 -0.42
CA ILE A 28 11.29 9.36 -0.61
C ILE A 28 12.59 8.85 0.00
N ASN A 29 12.60 8.50 1.30
CA ASN A 29 13.82 8.02 1.96
C ASN A 29 14.41 6.78 1.27
N TRP A 30 13.55 5.88 0.80
CA TRP A 30 13.94 4.69 0.06
C TRP A 30 14.56 5.03 -1.29
N ALA A 31 14.02 6.04 -1.98
CA ALA A 31 14.52 6.48 -3.28
C ALA A 31 15.87 7.18 -3.11
N ASP A 32 16.01 8.04 -2.11
CA ASP A 32 17.24 8.75 -1.79
C ASP A 32 18.39 7.79 -1.50
N ASP A 33 18.16 6.79 -0.63
CA ASP A 33 19.17 5.78 -0.26
C ASP A 33 19.62 4.95 -1.47
N ARG A 34 18.67 4.52 -2.32
CA ARG A 34 18.97 3.75 -3.52
C ARG A 34 19.63 4.58 -4.61
N PHE A 35 19.22 5.82 -4.78
CA PHE A 35 19.82 6.71 -5.76
C PHE A 35 21.26 7.03 -5.39
N GLY A 36 21.53 7.30 -4.11
CA GLY A 36 22.87 7.45 -3.54
C GLY A 36 23.78 6.27 -3.93
N TYR A 37 23.35 5.06 -3.63
CA TYR A 37 24.18 3.87 -3.90
C TYR A 37 24.27 3.50 -5.39
N TYR A 38 23.14 3.40 -6.11
CA TYR A 38 23.11 2.84 -7.46
C TYR A 38 23.52 3.82 -8.56
N VAL A 39 23.12 5.10 -8.43
CA VAL A 39 23.34 6.13 -9.45
C VAL A 39 24.56 6.97 -9.10
N MET A 40 24.58 7.52 -7.89
CA MET A 40 25.67 8.41 -7.44
C MET A 40 26.92 7.64 -7.00
N LYS A 41 26.84 6.32 -6.80
CA LYS A 41 27.92 5.46 -6.29
C LYS A 41 28.49 5.95 -4.95
N GLN A 42 27.62 6.53 -4.12
CA GLN A 42 27.94 7.10 -2.82
C GLN A 42 27.25 6.30 -1.70
N GLY A 43 27.93 6.17 -0.57
CA GLY A 43 27.40 5.50 0.62
C GLY A 43 27.44 3.96 0.57
N PRO A 44 27.07 3.31 1.69
CA PRO A 44 27.06 1.85 1.80
C PRO A 44 25.88 1.22 1.04
N LYS A 45 25.96 -0.09 0.77
CA LYS A 45 24.88 -0.87 0.14
C LYS A 45 23.60 -0.77 1.00
N PRO A 46 22.42 -0.46 0.41
CA PRO A 46 21.15 -0.37 1.13
C PRO A 46 20.89 -1.61 1.98
N TYR A 47 20.58 -1.38 3.26
CA TYR A 47 20.34 -2.45 4.22
C TYR A 47 19.14 -3.32 3.79
N LYS A 48 19.35 -4.64 3.76
CA LYS A 48 18.29 -5.61 3.50
C LYS A 48 18.07 -6.42 4.78
N PRO A 49 16.95 -6.20 5.50
CA PRO A 49 16.65 -6.97 6.70
C PRO A 49 16.37 -8.43 6.34
N VAL A 50 16.69 -9.34 7.25
CA VAL A 50 16.55 -10.80 7.06
C VAL A 50 15.98 -11.46 8.31
N GLY A 51 15.45 -12.68 8.16
CA GLY A 51 14.80 -13.42 9.25
C GLY A 51 13.70 -12.61 9.93
N LEU A 52 13.76 -12.54 11.26
CA LEU A 52 12.75 -11.82 12.05
C LEU A 52 12.77 -10.30 11.81
N ALA A 53 13.94 -9.72 11.50
CA ALA A 53 14.04 -8.30 11.19
C ALA A 53 13.28 -7.97 9.89
N TYR A 54 13.34 -8.86 8.89
CA TYR A 54 12.56 -8.73 7.66
C TYR A 54 11.06 -8.76 7.97
N SER A 55 10.63 -9.74 8.77
CA SER A 55 9.22 -9.93 9.14
C SER A 55 8.66 -8.70 9.86
N LYS A 56 9.41 -8.14 10.83
CA LYS A 56 9.04 -6.88 11.51
C LYS A 56 9.00 -5.70 10.54
N ASN A 57 9.94 -5.61 9.61
CA ASN A 57 9.95 -4.54 8.61
C ASN A 57 8.75 -4.66 7.65
N TYR A 58 8.41 -5.87 7.22
CA TYR A 58 7.24 -6.14 6.39
C TYR A 58 5.95 -5.77 7.13
N ALA A 59 5.82 -6.14 8.40
CA ALA A 59 4.66 -5.78 9.23
C ALA A 59 4.45 -4.26 9.30
N LYS A 60 5.52 -3.46 9.39
CA LYS A 60 5.41 -1.99 9.33
C LYS A 60 4.85 -1.50 7.99
N SER A 61 5.26 -2.13 6.89
CA SER A 61 4.71 -1.82 5.56
C SER A 61 3.25 -2.26 5.43
N TRP A 62 2.89 -3.41 5.98
CA TRP A 62 1.51 -3.89 6.03
C TRP A 62 0.61 -2.95 6.84
N LEU A 63 1.07 -2.47 8.00
CA LEU A 63 0.33 -1.48 8.81
C LEU A 63 0.10 -0.17 8.04
N LYS A 64 1.08 0.26 7.23
CA LYS A 64 0.89 1.40 6.32
C LYS A 64 -0.15 1.09 5.23
N HIS A 65 -0.12 -0.11 4.65
CA HIS A 65 -1.11 -0.51 3.65
C HIS A 65 -2.53 -0.52 4.24
N LEU A 66 -2.69 -1.04 5.47
CA LEU A 66 -3.95 -0.99 6.21
C LEU A 66 -4.40 0.45 6.48
N LEU A 67 -3.49 1.34 6.90
CA LEU A 67 -3.82 2.74 7.12
C LEU A 67 -4.25 3.44 5.82
N SER A 68 -3.56 3.17 4.70
CA SER A 68 -3.96 3.67 3.37
C SER A 68 -5.35 3.17 3.01
N TYR A 69 -5.62 1.88 3.23
CA TYR A 69 -6.92 1.27 2.98
C TYR A 69 -8.03 1.97 3.79
N ILE A 70 -7.82 2.21 5.08
CA ILE A 70 -8.81 2.90 5.94
C ILE A 70 -9.08 4.32 5.41
N ILE A 71 -8.04 5.08 5.07
CA ILE A 71 -8.20 6.46 4.56
C ILE A 71 -8.90 6.44 3.19
N GLY A 72 -8.44 5.60 2.27
CA GLY A 72 -8.95 5.54 0.91
C GLY A 72 -10.40 5.05 0.86
N THR A 73 -10.72 3.95 1.54
CA THR A 73 -12.11 3.47 1.64
C THR A 73 -13.01 4.42 2.44
N GLY A 74 -12.48 5.15 3.42
CA GLY A 74 -13.21 6.21 4.11
C GLY A 74 -13.63 7.34 3.17
N ILE A 75 -12.71 7.79 2.29
CA ILE A 75 -13.02 8.78 1.24
C ILE A 75 -14.07 8.23 0.27
N LEU A 76 -13.94 6.98 -0.16
CA LEU A 76 -14.90 6.37 -1.08
C LEU A 76 -16.30 6.26 -0.45
N HIS A 77 -16.42 5.75 0.78
CA HIS A 77 -17.69 5.66 1.48
C HIS A 77 -18.32 7.05 1.71
N LEU A 78 -17.51 8.08 2.01
CA LEU A 78 -18.02 9.45 2.10
C LEU A 78 -18.64 9.91 0.78
N ILE A 79 -17.99 9.65 -0.35
CA ILE A 79 -18.53 10.01 -1.67
C ILE A 79 -19.80 9.21 -1.99
N ILE A 80 -19.81 7.91 -1.71
CA ILE A 80 -21.00 7.05 -1.89
C ILE A 80 -22.18 7.61 -1.10
N PHE A 81 -21.94 7.96 0.18
CA PHE A 81 -22.95 8.55 1.06
C PHE A 81 -23.49 9.88 0.53
N LEU A 82 -22.62 10.74 -0.01
CA LEU A 82 -23.02 12.04 -0.58
C LEU A 82 -23.80 11.92 -1.89
N ILE A 83 -23.51 10.91 -2.72
CA ILE A 83 -24.22 10.69 -4.00
C ILE A 83 -25.62 10.09 -3.78
N ASN A 84 -25.76 9.19 -2.80
CA ASN A 84 -27.01 8.52 -2.42
C ASN A 84 -27.78 7.87 -3.60
N ASP A 85 -27.05 7.36 -4.60
CA ASP A 85 -27.60 6.66 -5.77
C ASP A 85 -26.71 5.46 -6.11
N LYS A 86 -27.20 4.26 -5.83
CA LYS A 86 -26.44 3.00 -6.00
C LYS A 86 -26.02 2.76 -7.44
N SER A 87 -26.84 3.17 -8.43
CA SER A 87 -26.52 2.96 -9.84
C SER A 87 -25.29 3.78 -10.29
N ARG A 88 -24.99 4.85 -9.54
CA ARG A 88 -23.88 5.77 -9.83
C ARG A 88 -22.62 5.47 -9.02
N THR A 89 -22.67 4.53 -8.07
CA THR A 89 -21.56 4.22 -7.15
C THR A 89 -21.02 2.80 -7.29
N GLU A 90 -21.57 1.97 -8.16
CA GLU A 90 -21.15 0.57 -8.37
C GLU A 90 -19.64 0.43 -8.63
N ALA A 91 -19.05 1.37 -9.38
CA ALA A 91 -17.62 1.39 -9.63
C ALA A 91 -16.78 1.58 -8.34
N MET A 92 -17.29 2.34 -7.37
CA MET A 92 -16.62 2.55 -6.08
C MET A 92 -16.68 1.30 -5.22
N ASP A 93 -17.86 0.67 -5.15
CA ASP A 93 -18.06 -0.59 -4.42
C ASP A 93 -17.13 -1.70 -4.96
N ASN A 94 -17.01 -1.81 -6.29
CA ASN A 94 -16.10 -2.77 -6.92
C ASN A 94 -14.63 -2.51 -6.55
N VAL A 95 -14.18 -1.25 -6.52
CA VAL A 95 -12.81 -0.91 -6.10
C VAL A 95 -12.58 -1.24 -4.63
N ILE A 96 -13.54 -0.93 -3.75
CA ILE A 96 -13.48 -1.29 -2.33
C ILE A 96 -13.37 -2.81 -2.19
N HIS A 97 -14.19 -3.57 -2.91
CA HIS A 97 -14.20 -5.02 -2.84
C HIS A 97 -12.86 -5.63 -3.25
N VAL A 98 -12.33 -5.24 -4.42
CA VAL A 98 -11.03 -5.71 -4.90
C VAL A 98 -9.92 -5.33 -3.94
N TRP A 99 -9.89 -4.08 -3.44
CA TRP A 99 -8.84 -3.66 -2.52
C TRP A 99 -8.93 -4.38 -1.16
N THR A 100 -10.14 -4.74 -0.73
CA THR A 100 -10.37 -5.57 0.47
C THR A 100 -9.77 -6.96 0.31
N ILE A 101 -9.94 -7.58 -0.86
CA ILE A 101 -9.29 -8.88 -1.15
C ILE A 101 -7.77 -8.72 -1.10
N VAL A 102 -7.24 -7.65 -1.68
CA VAL A 102 -5.79 -7.38 -1.69
C VAL A 102 -5.23 -7.22 -0.27
N ILE A 103 -5.89 -6.48 0.63
CA ILE A 103 -5.40 -6.31 2.02
C ILE A 103 -5.45 -7.61 2.82
N ILE A 104 -6.45 -8.48 2.57
CA ILE A 104 -6.54 -9.81 3.20
C ILE A 104 -5.39 -10.70 2.74
N ILE A 105 -5.12 -10.75 1.43
CA ILE A 105 -4.00 -11.51 0.88
C ILE A 105 -2.68 -11.00 1.45
N ASP A 106 -2.49 -9.68 1.50
CA ASP A 106 -1.28 -9.08 2.06
C ASP A 106 -1.11 -9.38 3.56
N LEU A 107 -2.20 -9.46 4.32
CA LEU A 107 -2.17 -9.90 5.72
C LEU A 107 -1.72 -11.37 5.83
N ILE A 108 -2.25 -12.26 5.00
CA ILE A 108 -1.84 -13.68 4.98
C ILE A 108 -0.34 -13.80 4.68
N ILE A 109 0.15 -13.04 3.69
CA ILE A 109 1.59 -12.99 3.37
C ILE A 109 2.39 -12.46 4.56
N CYS A 110 1.94 -11.38 5.19
CA CYS A 110 2.58 -10.80 6.36
C CYS A 110 2.72 -11.85 7.48
N ILE A 111 1.64 -12.57 7.81
CA ILE A 111 1.65 -13.62 8.82
C ILE A 111 2.57 -14.77 8.42
N SER A 112 2.57 -15.16 7.14
CA SER A 112 3.43 -16.24 6.64
C SER A 112 4.92 -15.99 6.91
N TYR A 113 5.38 -14.74 6.84
CA TYR A 113 6.76 -14.38 7.14
C TYR A 113 7.11 -14.49 8.63
N PHE A 114 6.14 -14.38 9.54
CA PHE A 114 6.37 -14.67 10.95
C PHE A 114 6.45 -16.17 11.23
N VAL A 115 5.65 -16.98 10.53
CA VAL A 115 5.67 -18.45 10.68
C VAL A 115 6.92 -19.06 10.03
N TRP A 116 7.30 -18.57 8.86
CA TRP A 116 8.51 -18.99 8.13
C TRP A 116 9.39 -17.78 7.78
N PRO A 117 10.19 -17.27 8.74
CA PRO A 117 11.06 -16.14 8.49
C PRO A 117 12.03 -16.42 7.33
N PRO A 118 12.16 -15.52 6.35
CA PRO A 118 13.03 -15.72 5.22
C PRO A 118 14.48 -15.81 5.67
N LYS A 119 15.16 -16.90 5.26
CA LYS A 119 16.56 -17.16 5.60
C LYS A 119 17.49 -16.28 4.77
N ASN A 120 18.65 -15.96 5.32
CA ASN A 120 19.73 -15.26 4.64
C ASN A 120 20.23 -16.10 3.45
N THR A 121 20.07 -15.62 2.21
CA THR A 121 20.70 -16.25 1.03
C THR A 121 22.19 -15.94 0.93
N GLU A 122 22.71 -14.96 1.70
CA GLU A 122 24.14 -14.56 1.66
C GLU A 122 25.07 -15.42 2.56
N SER A 123 24.61 -16.53 3.19
CA SER A 123 25.47 -17.41 4.01
C SER A 123 26.05 -18.63 3.25
N LYS A 124 26.08 -18.58 1.92
CA LYS A 124 26.71 -19.61 1.06
C LYS A 124 27.57 -18.95 -0.02
N LEU A 125 28.60 -18.21 0.36
CA LEU A 125 29.79 -17.97 -0.45
C LEU A 125 31.00 -17.86 0.48
#